data_AF-A0A2U3CIB9-F1
#
_entry.id   AF-A0A2U3CIB9-F1
#
_cell.length_a   1.000
_cell.length_b   1.000
_cell.length_c   1.000
_cell.angle_alpha   90.00
_cell.angle_beta   90.00
_cell.angle_gamma   90.00
#
_symmetry.space_group_name_H-M   'P 1'
#
loop_
_entity.id
_entity.type
_entity.pdbx_description
1 polymer ?
#
loop_
_entity_poly.entity_id
_entity_poly.type
_entity_poly.pdbx_seq_one_letter_code
_entity_poly.pdbx_strand_id
1 'polypeptide(L)'
;MSRMEHHNPTNKKLLEIKEIKLTFLDYGVQVNRGIKRDITRHIAKYYGHNIRARERIYDSQYNRYAVPLDAILLNEVRAYSGKTKFFQISLKNVGSIIITDEEKIDRSATTSPANLNSAIKQKFWAFREDLSSFILKEKQDIWGKIPRIATFMNPLFVAINRLVNYQEVPVSFWKQLEEEKETKHWKYIQLLSQLSKSYVVIKDGKTFIGEELERLIEKYQDSSKVSEVVAGIIYAERLQDLVHDFQLRSIANYVYLPRTYYSDALDYGENIRVPEKHLLRKHFLNNSRGTYQEKHMIYLENTLSELVNRKCLEKEEKNKKKVVFGEEDLWQRLYNHREQVLGQVEVAEVIS
;
A
#
# COMPACT_ATOMS: atom_id res chain seq x y z
N MET A 1 37.64 10.04 -60.42
CA MET A 1 37.03 8.69 -60.60
C MET A 1 37.57 7.76 -59.53
N SER A 2 36.81 7.54 -58.46
CA SER A 2 36.80 6.31 -57.65
C SER A 2 35.66 6.44 -56.65
N ARG A 3 34.69 5.54 -56.75
CA ARG A 3 33.60 5.38 -55.80
C ARG A 3 34.19 4.78 -54.53
N MET A 4 33.98 5.42 -53.37
CA MET A 4 34.13 4.76 -52.08
C MET A 4 32.75 4.53 -51.49
N GLU A 5 32.44 3.25 -51.36
CA GLU A 5 31.21 2.70 -50.85
C GLU A 5 31.07 3.00 -49.36
N HIS A 6 29.85 3.37 -48.96
CA HIS A 6 29.44 3.46 -47.58
C HIS A 6 29.42 2.06 -46.95
N HIS A 7 30.38 1.77 -46.08
CA HIS A 7 30.23 0.72 -45.08
C HIS A 7 29.84 1.32 -43.74
N ASN A 8 28.56 1.10 -43.43
CA ASN A 8 27.90 1.38 -42.17
C ASN A 8 28.06 0.12 -41.30
N PRO A 9 28.89 0.10 -40.23
CA PRO A 9 28.92 -1.04 -39.35
C PRO A 9 27.76 -0.91 -38.37
N THR A 10 26.63 -1.52 -38.75
CA THR A 10 25.51 -1.80 -37.86
C THR A 10 26.04 -2.65 -36.70
N ASN A 11 26.41 -2.00 -35.61
CA ASN A 11 26.84 -2.65 -34.37
C ASN A 11 25.60 -3.27 -33.70
N LYS A 12 25.11 -4.36 -34.29
CA LYS A 12 24.13 -5.27 -33.72
C LYS A 12 24.85 -6.05 -32.62
N LYS A 13 25.10 -5.41 -31.47
CA LYS A 13 25.31 -6.15 -30.21
C LYS A 13 23.96 -6.77 -29.86
N LEU A 14 23.70 -7.93 -30.48
CA LEU A 14 22.80 -8.93 -29.97
C LEU A 14 23.24 -9.17 -28.52
N LEU A 15 22.42 -8.70 -27.59
CA LEU A 15 22.45 -9.15 -26.22
C LEU A 15 22.38 -10.68 -26.29
N GLU A 16 23.49 -11.33 -25.98
CA GLU A 16 23.49 -12.71 -25.53
C GLU A 16 22.56 -12.75 -24.32
N ILE A 17 21.31 -13.14 -24.56
CA ILE A 17 20.44 -13.63 -23.52
C ILE A 17 21.11 -14.91 -23.05
N LYS A 18 21.97 -14.79 -22.03
CA LYS A 18 22.34 -15.95 -21.21
C LYS A 18 21.02 -16.56 -20.79
N GLU A 19 20.79 -17.80 -21.22
CA GLU A 19 19.65 -18.60 -20.78
C GLU A 19 19.50 -18.40 -19.27
N ILE A 20 18.37 -17.79 -18.88
CA ILE A 20 17.91 -17.88 -17.52
C ILE A 20 17.61 -19.37 -17.34
N LYS A 21 18.57 -20.11 -16.80
CA LYS A 21 18.31 -21.41 -16.21
C LYS A 21 17.29 -21.16 -15.10
N LEU A 22 16.02 -21.38 -15.42
CA LEU A 22 14.98 -21.61 -14.43
C LEU A 22 15.43 -22.85 -13.66
N THR A 23 16.17 -22.64 -12.58
CA THR A 23 16.44 -23.66 -11.58
C THR A 23 15.09 -24.03 -10.98
N PHE A 24 14.49 -25.09 -11.51
CA PHE A 24 13.47 -25.83 -10.81
C PHE A 24 14.18 -26.42 -9.59
N LEU A 25 14.12 -25.71 -8.46
CA LEU A 25 14.47 -26.30 -7.19
C LEU A 25 13.49 -27.45 -6.97
N ASP A 26 14.01 -28.66 -7.13
CA ASP A 26 13.31 -29.92 -6.88
C ASP A 26 13.19 -30.07 -5.37
N TYR A 27 12.28 -29.29 -4.77
CA TYR A 27 11.91 -29.46 -3.37
C TYR A 27 11.10 -30.74 -3.27
N GLY A 28 11.62 -31.65 -2.44
CA GLY A 28 11.23 -33.05 -2.34
C GLY A 28 9.72 -33.25 -2.33
N VAL A 29 9.26 -34.09 -3.25
CA VAL A 29 7.92 -34.66 -3.20
C VAL A 29 8.05 -36.12 -3.57
N GLN A 30 7.76 -37.03 -2.64
CA GLN A 30 7.43 -38.42 -2.96
C GLN A 30 6.01 -38.47 -3.52
N VAL A 31 5.83 -37.91 -4.72
CA VAL A 31 4.60 -38.00 -5.47
C VAL A 31 4.91 -38.77 -6.74
N ASN A 32 4.03 -39.72 -7.08
CA ASN A 32 4.11 -40.48 -8.30
C ASN A 32 4.36 -39.53 -9.49
N ARG A 33 5.37 -39.81 -10.33
CA ARG A 33 5.82 -38.88 -11.39
C ARG A 33 4.69 -38.46 -12.33
N GLY A 34 3.64 -39.29 -12.44
CA GLY A 34 2.42 -39.00 -13.21
C GLY A 34 1.65 -37.79 -12.70
N ILE A 35 1.21 -37.79 -11.44
CA ILE A 35 0.35 -36.72 -10.91
C ILE A 35 1.09 -35.38 -10.75
N LYS A 36 2.42 -35.38 -10.52
CA LYS A 36 3.24 -34.14 -10.56
C LYS A 36 3.18 -33.46 -11.94
N ARG A 37 3.21 -34.23 -13.03
CA ARG A 37 3.07 -33.71 -14.40
C ARG A 37 1.66 -33.17 -14.64
N ASP A 38 0.64 -33.86 -14.15
CA ASP A 38 -0.76 -33.45 -14.34
C ASP A 38 -1.07 -32.15 -13.58
N ILE A 39 -0.54 -31.99 -12.36
CA ILE A 39 -0.61 -30.73 -11.60
C ILE A 39 0.02 -29.59 -12.40
N THR A 40 1.23 -29.79 -12.93
CA THR A 40 1.94 -28.75 -13.69
C THR A 40 1.18 -28.37 -14.96
N ARG A 41 0.63 -29.34 -15.69
CA ARG A 41 -0.23 -29.07 -16.86
C ARG A 41 -1.50 -28.32 -16.47
N HIS A 42 -2.12 -28.68 -15.35
CA HIS A 42 -3.32 -28.00 -14.86
C HIS A 42 -3.03 -26.53 -14.55
N ILE A 43 -1.97 -26.25 -13.80
CA ILE A 43 -1.55 -24.88 -13.47
C ILE A 43 -1.29 -24.06 -14.74
N ALA A 44 -0.48 -24.59 -15.67
CA ALA A 44 -0.16 -23.88 -16.91
C ALA A 44 -1.41 -23.60 -17.77
N LYS A 45 -2.38 -24.53 -17.78
CA LYS A 45 -3.60 -24.40 -18.58
C LYS A 45 -4.63 -23.44 -17.98
N TYR A 46 -4.79 -23.43 -16.66
CA TYR A 46 -5.93 -22.75 -16.01
C TYR A 46 -5.56 -21.56 -15.13
N TYR A 47 -4.34 -21.50 -14.59
CA TYR A 47 -3.94 -20.46 -13.64
C TYR A 47 -2.81 -19.56 -14.17
N GLY A 48 -1.93 -20.10 -15.00
CA GLY A 48 -0.79 -19.38 -15.58
C GLY A 48 0.54 -19.66 -14.88
N HIS A 49 1.62 -19.11 -15.46
CA HIS A 49 3.00 -19.43 -15.10
C HIS A 49 3.47 -18.87 -13.75
N ASN A 50 2.75 -17.90 -13.21
CA ASN A 50 3.08 -17.24 -11.95
C ASN A 50 2.55 -18.00 -10.73
N ILE A 51 1.98 -19.19 -10.91
CA ILE A 51 1.47 -20.00 -9.81
C ILE A 51 2.37 -21.21 -9.59
N ARG A 52 2.68 -21.51 -8.33
CA ARG A 52 3.48 -22.66 -7.91
C ARG A 52 2.68 -23.58 -7.03
N ALA A 53 2.87 -24.89 -7.20
CA ALA A 53 2.36 -25.89 -6.28
C ALA A 53 3.36 -26.11 -5.14
N ARG A 54 2.84 -26.24 -3.92
CA ARG A 54 3.58 -26.73 -2.75
C ARG A 54 3.45 -28.24 -2.60
N GLU A 55 4.09 -28.80 -1.58
CA GLU A 55 3.95 -30.20 -1.23
C GLU A 55 2.48 -30.56 -0.91
N ARG A 56 2.09 -31.77 -1.30
CA ARG A 56 0.75 -32.32 -1.07
C ARG A 56 0.54 -32.53 0.43
N ILE A 57 -0.57 -32.02 0.95
CA ILE A 57 -0.97 -32.17 2.35
C ILE A 57 -2.23 -33.03 2.40
N TYR A 58 -2.27 -34.00 3.30
CA TYR A 58 -3.48 -34.77 3.55
C TYR A 58 -4.43 -33.97 4.44
N ASP A 59 -5.65 -33.77 3.95
CA ASP A 59 -6.73 -33.10 4.67
C ASP A 59 -7.64 -34.17 5.29
N SER A 60 -7.43 -34.43 6.58
CA SER A 60 -8.16 -35.46 7.32
C SER A 60 -9.64 -35.15 7.50
N GLN A 61 -10.05 -33.87 7.42
CA GLN A 61 -11.45 -33.47 7.58
C GLN A 61 -12.29 -33.89 6.37
N TYR A 62 -11.70 -33.79 5.18
CA TYR A 62 -12.39 -34.09 3.92
C TYR A 62 -11.88 -35.38 3.25
N ASN A 63 -11.02 -36.14 3.94
CA ASN A 63 -10.41 -37.39 3.46
C ASN A 63 -9.87 -37.27 2.03
N ARG A 64 -9.06 -36.23 1.79
CA ARG A 64 -8.55 -35.89 0.45
C ARG A 64 -7.17 -35.28 0.53
N TYR A 65 -6.46 -35.30 -0.59
CA TYR A 65 -5.18 -34.62 -0.69
C TYR A 65 -5.33 -33.24 -1.32
N ALA A 66 -4.75 -32.22 -0.68
CA ALA A 66 -4.70 -30.87 -1.20
C ALA A 66 -3.26 -30.51 -1.57
N VAL A 67 -3.08 -29.86 -2.71
CA VAL A 67 -1.83 -29.27 -3.15
C VAL A 67 -1.99 -27.76 -3.06
N PRO A 68 -1.44 -27.11 -2.02
CA PRO A 68 -1.54 -25.66 -1.88
C PRO A 68 -0.86 -24.96 -3.05
N LEU A 69 -1.42 -23.82 -3.44
CA LEU A 69 -0.92 -22.97 -4.51
C LEU A 69 -0.39 -21.67 -3.93
N ASP A 70 0.78 -21.24 -4.41
CA ASP A 70 1.39 -19.95 -4.13
C ASP A 70 1.40 -19.10 -5.39
N ALA A 71 1.24 -17.78 -5.25
CA ALA A 71 1.35 -16.85 -6.36
C ALA A 71 2.66 -16.07 -6.29
N ILE A 72 3.40 -16.09 -7.40
CA ILE A 72 4.61 -15.34 -7.62
C ILE A 72 4.26 -14.02 -8.31
N LEU A 73 4.57 -12.91 -7.66
CA LEU A 73 4.49 -11.58 -8.24
C LEU A 73 5.91 -11.06 -8.48
N LEU A 74 6.14 -10.42 -9.63
CA LEU A 74 7.41 -9.77 -9.94
C LEU A 74 7.30 -8.28 -9.65
N ASN A 75 8.25 -7.74 -8.89
CA ASN A 75 8.41 -6.31 -8.69
C ASN A 75 9.76 -5.85 -9.26
N GLU A 76 9.72 -4.80 -10.09
CA GLU A 76 10.93 -4.12 -10.59
C GLU A 76 11.22 -2.93 -9.67
N VAL A 77 12.44 -2.86 -9.16
CA VAL A 77 12.93 -1.73 -8.37
C VAL A 77 14.15 -1.13 -9.05
N ARG A 78 14.08 0.16 -9.38
CA ARG A 78 15.17 0.91 -10.01
C ARG A 78 15.79 1.90 -9.02
N ALA A 79 16.99 1.57 -8.55
CA ALA A 79 17.78 2.46 -7.72
C ALA A 79 18.44 3.58 -8.54
N TYR A 80 18.78 4.70 -7.90
CA TYR A 80 19.45 5.84 -8.54
C TYR A 80 20.80 5.48 -9.16
N SER A 81 21.51 4.50 -8.60
CA SER A 81 22.77 3.96 -9.12
C SER A 81 22.66 3.40 -10.55
N GLY A 82 21.44 3.29 -11.09
CA GLY A 82 21.16 2.69 -12.39
C GLY A 82 20.97 1.18 -12.32
N LYS A 83 21.23 0.57 -11.15
CA LYS A 83 20.92 -0.85 -10.89
C LYS A 83 19.41 -1.03 -10.83
N THR A 84 18.88 -1.86 -11.73
CA THR A 84 17.51 -2.37 -11.67
C THR A 84 17.58 -3.77 -11.12
N LYS A 85 16.85 -4.06 -10.04
CA LYS A 85 16.70 -5.40 -9.49
C LYS A 85 15.26 -5.88 -9.68
N PHE A 86 15.12 -7.18 -9.91
CA PHE A 86 13.83 -7.85 -9.98
C PHE A 86 13.65 -8.72 -8.74
N PHE A 87 12.54 -8.47 -8.04
CA PHE A 87 12.18 -9.19 -6.83
C PHE A 87 10.99 -10.10 -7.09
N GLN A 88 11.07 -11.31 -6.56
CA GLN A 88 9.97 -12.26 -6.55
C GLN A 88 9.25 -12.17 -5.20
N ILE A 89 7.99 -11.74 -5.20
CA ILE A 89 7.12 -11.72 -4.02
C ILE A 89 6.26 -12.98 -4.08
N SER A 90 6.44 -13.91 -3.15
CA SER A 90 5.62 -15.13 -3.05
C SER A 90 4.45 -14.95 -2.10
N LEU A 91 3.22 -14.93 -2.61
CA LEU A 91 1.99 -14.97 -1.81
C LEU A 91 1.60 -16.43 -1.55
N LYS A 92 1.88 -16.92 -0.34
CA LYS A 92 1.63 -18.32 0.01
C LYS A 92 0.15 -18.66 0.12
N ASN A 93 -0.25 -19.89 -0.19
CA ASN A 93 -1.59 -20.45 0.04
C ASN A 93 -2.73 -19.57 -0.52
N VAL A 94 -2.68 -19.23 -1.81
CA VAL A 94 -3.73 -18.47 -2.53
C VAL A 94 -4.85 -19.38 -3.07
N GLY A 95 -4.65 -20.69 -3.03
CA GLY A 95 -5.63 -21.69 -3.46
C GLY A 95 -5.10 -23.10 -3.26
N SER A 96 -5.81 -24.07 -3.81
CA SER A 96 -5.40 -25.47 -3.80
C SER A 96 -5.91 -26.24 -5.02
N ILE A 97 -5.13 -27.23 -5.43
CA ILE A 97 -5.57 -28.32 -6.32
C ILE A 97 -5.91 -29.52 -5.46
N ILE A 98 -7.09 -30.09 -5.65
CA ILE A 98 -7.55 -31.26 -4.92
C ILE A 98 -7.27 -32.51 -5.73
N ILE A 99 -6.73 -33.52 -5.06
CA ILE A 99 -6.37 -34.82 -5.61
C ILE A 99 -7.19 -35.90 -4.91
N THR A 100 -7.85 -36.74 -5.70
CA THR A 100 -8.61 -37.90 -5.23
C THR A 100 -7.68 -39.05 -4.82
N ASP A 101 -8.21 -40.07 -4.16
CA ASP A 101 -7.45 -41.25 -3.77
C ASP A 101 -6.89 -42.03 -4.96
N GLU A 102 -7.51 -41.92 -6.14
CA GLU A 102 -7.00 -42.49 -7.41
C GLU A 102 -5.91 -41.64 -8.09
N GLU A 103 -5.30 -40.69 -7.36
CA GLU A 103 -4.30 -39.76 -7.85
C GLU A 103 -4.76 -38.93 -9.06
N LYS A 104 -6.04 -38.53 -9.10
CA LYS A 104 -6.59 -37.66 -10.15
C LYS A 104 -6.95 -36.28 -9.60
N ILE A 105 -6.84 -35.26 -10.44
CA ILE A 105 -7.27 -33.91 -10.08
C ILE A 105 -8.80 -33.84 -10.06
N ASP A 106 -9.37 -33.58 -8.90
CA ASP A 106 -10.79 -33.24 -8.77
C ASP A 106 -10.98 -31.76 -9.14
N ARG A 107 -11.46 -31.54 -10.37
CA ARG A 107 -11.69 -30.19 -10.91
C ARG A 107 -12.85 -29.47 -10.22
N SER A 108 -13.78 -30.19 -9.60
CA SER A 108 -14.94 -29.59 -8.93
C SER A 108 -14.58 -29.04 -7.56
N ALA A 109 -13.66 -29.69 -6.85
CA ALA A 109 -13.18 -29.26 -5.54
C ALA A 109 -11.95 -28.35 -5.60
N THR A 110 -11.22 -28.35 -6.71
CA THR A 110 -10.06 -27.49 -6.96
C THR A 110 -10.46 -26.01 -7.04
N THR A 111 -9.59 -25.11 -6.55
CA THR A 111 -9.86 -23.66 -6.57
C THR A 111 -10.09 -23.17 -8.00
N SER A 112 -11.19 -22.47 -8.25
CA SER A 112 -11.46 -21.91 -9.58
C SER A 112 -10.48 -20.78 -9.93
N PRO A 113 -10.19 -20.52 -11.22
CA PRO A 113 -9.33 -19.39 -11.62
C PRO A 113 -9.83 -18.02 -11.13
N ALA A 114 -11.15 -17.83 -11.05
CA ALA A 114 -11.75 -16.62 -10.53
C ALA A 114 -11.47 -16.45 -9.03
N ASN A 115 -11.65 -17.52 -8.24
CA ASN A 115 -11.39 -17.51 -6.80
C ASN A 115 -9.89 -17.34 -6.51
N LEU A 116 -9.02 -17.99 -7.29
CA LEU A 116 -7.57 -17.82 -7.19
C LEU A 116 -7.17 -16.36 -7.42
N ASN A 117 -7.65 -15.73 -8.49
CA ASN A 117 -7.38 -14.32 -8.77
C ASN A 117 -7.94 -13.39 -7.68
N SER A 118 -9.11 -13.70 -7.12
CA SER A 118 -9.67 -12.95 -6.01
C SER A 118 -8.79 -13.05 -4.76
N ALA A 119 -8.34 -14.26 -4.41
CA ALA A 119 -7.47 -14.50 -3.26
C ALA A 119 -6.11 -13.80 -3.42
N ILE A 120 -5.50 -13.85 -4.62
CA ILE A 120 -4.25 -13.13 -4.92
C ILE A 120 -4.44 -11.62 -4.71
N LYS A 121 -5.50 -11.05 -5.28
CA LYS A 121 -5.81 -9.63 -5.10
C LYS A 121 -6.00 -9.32 -3.62
N GLN A 122 -6.85 -10.06 -2.91
CA GLN A 122 -7.14 -9.82 -1.51
C GLN A 122 -5.88 -9.86 -0.63
N LYS A 123 -5.02 -10.86 -0.80
CA LYS A 123 -3.76 -10.95 -0.03
C LYS A 123 -2.81 -9.80 -0.34
N PHE A 124 -2.67 -9.45 -1.62
CA PHE A 124 -1.83 -8.33 -2.03
C PHE A 124 -2.36 -6.97 -1.52
N TRP A 125 -3.68 -6.78 -1.54
CA TRP A 125 -4.33 -5.61 -0.97
C TRP A 125 -4.18 -5.56 0.56
N ALA A 126 -4.37 -6.68 1.26
CA ALA A 126 -4.17 -6.76 2.70
C ALA A 126 -2.74 -6.35 3.10
N PHE A 127 -1.72 -6.85 2.37
CA PHE A 127 -0.33 -6.43 2.58
C PHE A 127 -0.14 -4.91 2.39
N ARG A 128 -0.70 -4.35 1.31
CA ARG A 128 -0.61 -2.91 1.04
C ARG A 128 -1.34 -2.05 2.09
N GLU A 129 -2.48 -2.50 2.59
CA GLU A 129 -3.23 -1.80 3.63
C GLU A 129 -2.54 -1.88 4.98
N ASP A 130 -1.92 -3.02 5.31
CA ASP A 130 -1.09 -3.16 6.52
C ASP A 130 0.09 -2.17 6.49
N LEU A 131 0.82 -2.10 5.36
CA LEU A 131 1.89 -1.13 5.16
C LEU A 131 1.40 0.32 5.26
N SER A 132 0.26 0.65 4.64
CA SER A 132 -0.38 1.97 4.79
C SER A 132 -0.68 2.28 6.25
N SER A 133 -1.31 1.33 6.97
CA SER A 133 -1.72 1.51 8.37
C SER A 133 -0.52 1.74 9.28
N PHE A 134 0.57 1.00 9.05
CA PHE A 134 1.81 1.19 9.79
C PHE A 134 2.39 2.59 9.57
N ILE A 135 2.53 3.02 8.31
CA ILE A 135 3.04 4.36 7.97
C ILE A 135 2.16 5.45 8.60
N LEU A 136 0.83 5.29 8.53
CA LEU A 136 -0.13 6.23 9.10
C LEU A 136 0.07 6.40 10.61
N LYS A 137 0.17 5.30 11.35
CA LYS A 137 0.35 5.31 12.81
C LYS A 137 1.70 5.89 13.20
N GLU A 138 2.77 5.46 12.53
CA GLU A 138 4.13 5.91 12.83
C GLU A 138 4.37 7.39 12.55
N LYS A 139 3.63 7.95 11.59
CA LYS A 139 3.72 9.37 11.20
C LYS A 139 2.48 10.16 11.62
N GLN A 140 1.74 9.69 12.62
CA GLN A 140 0.47 10.30 13.04
C GLN A 140 0.60 11.81 13.31
N ASP A 141 1.73 12.24 13.87
CA ASP A 141 1.99 13.61 14.30
C ASP A 141 2.23 14.60 13.15
N ILE A 142 2.45 14.12 11.91
CA ILE A 142 2.73 14.99 10.76
C ILE A 142 1.50 15.23 9.90
N TRP A 143 0.53 14.31 9.87
CA TRP A 143 -0.57 14.35 8.90
C TRP A 143 -1.44 15.59 9.05
N GLY A 144 -1.79 15.97 10.28
CA GLY A 144 -2.58 17.18 10.53
C GLY A 144 -1.84 18.48 10.20
N LYS A 145 -0.50 18.45 10.11
CA LYS A 145 0.34 19.58 9.73
C LYS A 145 0.47 19.75 8.22
N ILE A 146 0.01 18.78 7.43
CA ILE A 146 0.06 18.88 5.96
C ILE A 146 -1.00 19.88 5.51
N PRO A 147 -0.63 20.99 4.85
CA PRO A 147 -1.57 22.08 4.54
C PRO A 147 -2.80 21.63 3.78
N ARG A 148 -2.62 20.69 2.84
CA ARG A 148 -3.73 20.17 2.06
C ARG A 148 -4.67 19.28 2.88
N ILE A 149 -4.15 18.47 3.82
CA ILE A 149 -4.97 17.71 4.75
C ILE A 149 -5.76 18.67 5.65
N ALA A 150 -5.09 19.67 6.22
CA ALA A 150 -5.74 20.72 7.03
C ALA A 150 -6.86 21.44 6.25
N THR A 151 -6.65 21.72 4.96
CA THR A 151 -7.67 22.32 4.07
C THR A 151 -8.91 21.44 3.95
N PHE A 152 -8.74 20.14 3.68
CA PHE A 152 -9.86 19.20 3.58
C PHE A 152 -10.56 18.93 4.91
N MET A 153 -9.80 19.03 6.00
CA MET A 153 -10.27 18.83 7.36
C MET A 153 -10.70 20.15 8.03
N ASN A 154 -10.78 21.27 7.32
CA ASN A 154 -11.15 22.55 7.91
C ASN A 154 -12.46 22.54 8.73
N PRO A 155 -13.53 21.81 8.35
CA PRO A 155 -14.73 21.70 9.20
C PRO A 155 -14.44 21.10 10.59
N LEU A 156 -13.46 20.19 10.70
CA LEU A 156 -12.98 19.67 11.99
C LEU A 156 -12.32 20.77 12.81
N PHE A 157 -11.47 21.59 12.19
CA PHE A 157 -10.77 22.68 12.87
C PHE A 157 -11.77 23.72 13.40
N VAL A 158 -12.80 24.04 12.63
CA VAL A 158 -13.90 24.91 13.07
C VAL A 158 -14.65 24.28 14.24
N ALA A 159 -14.94 22.97 14.17
CA ALA A 159 -15.63 22.26 15.23
C ALA A 159 -14.86 22.26 16.56
N ILE A 160 -13.55 21.94 16.51
CA ILE A 160 -12.67 21.93 17.69
C ILE A 160 -12.57 23.34 18.27
N ASN A 161 -12.26 24.36 17.47
CA ASN A 161 -12.14 25.75 17.94
C ASN A 161 -13.42 26.23 18.64
N ARG A 162 -14.59 25.88 18.09
CA ARG A 162 -15.88 26.19 18.71
C ARG A 162 -16.07 25.47 20.03
N LEU A 163 -15.80 24.17 20.10
CA LEU A 163 -15.90 23.42 21.36
C LEU A 163 -14.95 23.99 22.42
N VAL A 164 -13.71 24.32 22.06
CA VAL A 164 -12.72 24.95 22.96
C VAL A 164 -13.25 26.27 23.53
N ASN A 165 -13.86 27.12 22.68
CA ASN A 165 -14.29 28.46 23.09
C ASN A 165 -15.61 28.48 23.86
N TYR A 166 -16.54 27.57 23.56
CA TYR A 166 -17.90 27.60 24.11
C TYR A 166 -18.17 26.48 25.12
N GLN A 167 -17.30 25.46 25.19
CA GLN A 167 -17.39 24.23 26.01
C GLN A 167 -18.60 23.33 25.72
N GLU A 168 -19.77 23.92 25.45
CA GLU A 168 -20.96 23.27 24.96
C GLU A 168 -21.49 23.95 23.69
N VAL A 169 -21.94 23.14 22.72
CA VAL A 169 -22.55 23.64 21.48
C VAL A 169 -23.80 22.81 21.14
N PRO A 170 -24.95 23.42 20.84
CA PRO A 170 -26.15 22.69 20.44
C PRO A 170 -25.94 21.84 19.18
N VAL A 171 -26.53 20.64 19.11
CA VAL A 171 -26.47 19.79 17.91
C VAL A 171 -27.13 20.48 16.70
N SER A 172 -28.19 21.25 16.94
CA SER A 172 -28.88 22.04 15.89
C SER A 172 -27.95 23.04 15.21
N PHE A 173 -27.00 23.63 15.95
CA PHE A 173 -26.02 24.55 15.38
C PHE A 173 -25.14 23.88 14.32
N TRP A 174 -24.64 22.66 14.59
CA TRP A 174 -23.79 21.94 13.64
C TRP A 174 -24.54 21.55 12.37
N LYS A 175 -25.79 21.13 12.52
CA LYS A 175 -26.65 20.76 11.39
C LYS A 175 -27.00 21.98 10.53
N GLN A 176 -27.36 23.09 11.17
CA GLN A 176 -27.60 24.35 10.47
C GLN A 176 -26.35 24.83 9.70
N LEU A 177 -25.17 24.73 10.31
CA LEU A 177 -23.92 25.11 9.65
C LEU A 177 -23.60 24.22 8.43
N GLU A 178 -23.97 22.94 8.47
CA GLU A 178 -23.82 22.01 7.34
C GLU A 178 -24.78 22.34 6.19
N GLU A 179 -26.02 22.75 6.51
CA GLU A 179 -27.02 23.21 5.53
C GLU A 179 -26.64 24.55 4.89
N GLU A 180 -26.16 25.52 5.67
CA GLU A 180 -25.85 26.87 5.19
C GLU A 180 -24.56 26.94 4.35
N LYS A 181 -23.55 26.14 4.70
CA LYS A 181 -22.21 26.23 4.10
C LYS A 181 -21.85 25.04 3.22
N GLU A 182 -22.75 24.08 3.03
CA GLU A 182 -22.49 22.81 2.33
C GLU A 182 -21.24 22.07 2.86
N THR A 183 -21.02 22.12 4.17
CA THR A 183 -19.80 21.60 4.82
C THR A 183 -20.12 20.53 5.85
N LYS A 184 -19.32 19.46 5.91
CA LYS A 184 -19.60 18.23 6.68
C LYS A 184 -19.34 18.36 8.21
N HIS A 185 -19.66 19.49 8.84
CA HIS A 185 -19.35 19.76 10.25
C HIS A 185 -19.96 18.72 11.20
N TRP A 186 -21.25 18.39 11.01
CA TRP A 186 -21.92 17.42 11.89
C TRP A 186 -21.30 16.03 11.74
N LYS A 187 -20.92 15.63 10.52
CA LYS A 187 -20.22 14.35 10.31
C LYS A 187 -18.88 14.29 11.04
N TYR A 188 -18.11 15.37 11.08
CA TYR A 188 -16.86 15.41 11.86
C TYR A 188 -17.09 15.33 13.36
N ILE A 189 -18.15 15.95 13.88
CA ILE A 189 -18.55 15.80 15.29
C ILE A 189 -18.94 14.36 15.61
N GLN A 190 -19.73 13.72 14.73
CA GLN A 190 -20.06 12.31 14.88
C GLN A 190 -18.80 11.44 14.85
N LEU A 191 -17.89 11.70 13.92
CA LEU A 191 -16.61 11.00 13.85
C LEU A 191 -15.82 11.14 15.15
N LEU A 192 -15.69 12.35 15.70
CA LEU A 192 -15.01 12.60 16.98
C LEU A 192 -15.64 11.83 18.16
N SER A 193 -16.97 11.73 18.19
CA SER A 193 -17.69 10.97 19.21
C SER A 193 -17.54 9.45 19.08
N GLN A 194 -17.25 8.96 17.87
CA GLN A 194 -17.06 7.53 17.58
C GLN A 194 -15.62 7.06 17.78
N LEU A 195 -14.66 7.98 17.92
CA LEU A 195 -13.29 7.61 18.25
C LEU A 195 -13.26 7.00 19.65
N SER A 196 -12.42 5.98 19.84
CA SER A 196 -12.33 5.20 21.08
C SER A 196 -11.95 6.03 22.32
N LYS A 197 -11.42 7.25 22.12
CA LYS A 197 -10.91 8.11 23.18
C LYS A 197 -11.85 9.22 23.62
N SER A 198 -13.15 9.15 23.32
CA SER A 198 -14.15 10.10 23.84
C SER A 198 -13.75 11.58 23.63
N TYR A 199 -13.41 11.99 22.40
CA TYR A 199 -13.02 13.39 22.12
C TYR A 199 -14.20 14.37 22.25
N VAL A 200 -15.39 13.89 21.90
CA VAL A 200 -16.63 14.66 21.97
C VAL A 200 -17.72 13.77 22.56
N VAL A 201 -18.46 14.33 23.52
CA VAL A 201 -19.62 13.67 24.12
C VAL A 201 -20.88 14.33 23.58
N ILE A 202 -21.85 13.53 23.14
CA ILE A 202 -23.15 14.02 22.65
C ILE A 202 -24.21 13.61 23.66
N LYS A 203 -24.84 14.57 24.32
CA LYS A 203 -25.85 14.34 25.36
C LYS A 203 -26.90 15.44 25.34
N ASP A 204 -28.16 15.07 25.54
CA ASP A 204 -29.29 16.01 25.68
C ASP A 204 -29.37 17.05 24.53
N GLY A 205 -29.09 16.62 23.29
CA GLY A 205 -29.12 17.50 22.11
C GLY A 205 -27.98 18.52 22.05
N LYS A 206 -26.95 18.39 22.89
CA LYS A 206 -25.74 19.21 22.90
C LYS A 206 -24.49 18.36 22.67
N THR A 207 -23.42 19.04 22.30
CA THR A 207 -22.07 18.49 22.13
C THR A 207 -21.16 19.12 23.17
N PHE A 208 -20.34 18.30 23.82
CA PHE A 208 -19.44 18.69 24.89
C PHE A 208 -18.02 18.22 24.56
N ILE A 209 -17.02 18.93 25.10
CA ILE A 209 -15.64 18.44 25.14
C ILE A 209 -15.62 17.13 25.94
N GLY A 210 -14.99 16.09 25.40
CA GLY A 210 -14.72 14.87 26.15
C GLY A 210 -13.27 14.81 26.65
N GLU A 211 -13.00 13.84 27.53
CA GLU A 211 -11.79 13.76 28.34
C GLU A 211 -10.49 13.88 27.52
N GLU A 212 -10.36 13.15 26.41
CA GLU A 212 -9.12 13.20 25.62
C GLU A 212 -8.91 14.56 24.96
N LEU A 213 -9.98 15.22 24.52
CA LEU A 213 -9.87 16.55 23.94
C LEU A 213 -9.51 17.59 25.01
N GLU A 214 -10.07 17.48 26.21
CA GLU A 214 -9.70 18.30 27.38
C GLU A 214 -8.21 18.15 27.71
N ARG A 215 -7.69 16.92 27.79
CA ARG A 215 -6.27 16.65 28.01
C ARG A 215 -5.37 17.27 26.94
N LEU A 216 -5.79 17.26 25.67
CA LEU A 216 -5.05 17.90 24.59
C LEU A 216 -5.07 19.43 24.72
N ILE A 217 -6.20 20.02 25.10
CA ILE A 217 -6.32 21.47 25.33
C ILE A 217 -5.37 21.90 26.44
N GLU A 218 -5.36 21.19 27.57
CA GLU A 218 -4.46 21.47 28.70
C GLU A 218 -2.99 21.35 28.30
N LYS A 219 -2.64 20.32 27.53
CA LYS A 219 -1.26 20.04 27.11
C LYS A 219 -0.71 21.08 26.13
N TYR A 220 -1.50 21.49 25.14
CA TYR A 220 -1.02 22.32 24.03
C TYR A 220 -1.32 23.81 24.20
N GLN A 221 -2.36 24.17 24.95
CA GLN A 221 -2.81 25.55 25.20
C GLN A 221 -3.00 26.41 23.94
N ASP A 222 -3.16 25.75 22.78
CA ASP A 222 -3.26 26.35 21.46
C ASP A 222 -4.23 25.51 20.63
N SER A 223 -5.40 26.08 20.33
CA SER A 223 -6.47 25.39 19.64
C SER A 223 -6.10 24.96 18.21
N SER A 224 -5.16 25.66 17.57
CA SER A 224 -4.63 25.28 16.25
C SER A 224 -3.80 24.02 16.37
N LYS A 225 -2.91 23.93 17.38
CA LYS A 225 -2.13 22.71 17.65
C LYS A 225 -3.01 21.54 18.06
N VAL A 226 -4.03 21.77 18.89
CA VAL A 226 -5.02 20.73 19.23
C VAL A 226 -5.69 20.21 17.97
N SER A 227 -6.14 21.11 17.08
CA SER A 227 -6.78 20.74 15.82
C SER A 227 -5.85 19.94 14.91
N GLU A 228 -4.58 20.33 14.78
CA GLU A 228 -3.58 19.58 14.03
C GLU A 228 -3.36 18.17 14.58
N VAL A 229 -3.26 18.02 15.91
CA VAL A 229 -3.07 16.71 16.56
C VAL A 229 -4.29 15.81 16.32
N VAL A 230 -5.49 16.33 16.54
CA VAL A 230 -6.74 15.57 16.35
C VAL A 230 -6.93 15.22 14.86
N ALA A 231 -6.60 16.13 13.95
CA ALA A 231 -6.62 15.85 12.51
C ALA A 231 -5.63 14.73 12.14
N GLY A 232 -4.43 14.74 12.72
CA GLY A 232 -3.44 13.69 12.52
C GLY A 232 -3.93 12.32 13.00
N ILE A 233 -4.59 12.27 14.16
CA ILE A 233 -5.20 11.05 14.71
C ILE A 233 -6.32 10.54 13.81
N ILE A 234 -7.28 11.39 13.45
CA ILE A 234 -8.39 11.02 12.57
C ILE A 234 -7.86 10.51 11.22
N TYR A 235 -6.86 11.18 10.66
CA TYR A 235 -6.26 10.77 9.40
C TYR A 235 -5.60 9.39 9.52
N ALA A 236 -4.88 9.13 10.61
CA ALA A 236 -4.21 7.86 10.84
C ALA A 236 -5.18 6.69 11.11
N GLU A 237 -6.24 6.93 11.88
CA GLU A 237 -7.17 5.89 12.32
C GLU A 237 -8.36 5.68 11.38
N ARG A 238 -8.79 6.72 10.65
CA ARG A 238 -10.07 6.74 9.91
C ARG A 238 -9.89 7.16 8.45
N LEU A 239 -8.73 6.90 7.85
CA LEU A 239 -8.46 7.24 6.44
C LEU A 239 -9.55 6.75 5.48
N GLN A 240 -10.01 5.50 5.65
CA GLN A 240 -11.01 4.91 4.74
C GLN A 240 -12.34 5.67 4.80
N ASP A 241 -12.81 6.05 5.99
CA ASP A 241 -14.03 6.85 6.15
C ASP A 241 -13.85 8.23 5.52
N LEU A 242 -12.69 8.87 5.70
CA LEU A 242 -12.41 10.15 5.05
C LEU A 242 -12.46 10.03 3.52
N VAL A 243 -11.96 8.93 2.96
CA VAL A 243 -11.95 8.68 1.51
C VAL A 243 -13.34 8.34 0.97
N HIS A 244 -14.09 7.49 1.67
CA HIS A 244 -15.36 6.93 1.18
C HIS A 244 -16.57 7.75 1.62
N ASP A 245 -16.70 8.05 2.90
CA ASP A 245 -17.87 8.73 3.48
C ASP A 245 -17.76 10.26 3.36
N PHE A 246 -16.55 10.78 3.58
CA PHE A 246 -16.25 12.20 3.37
C PHE A 246 -15.88 12.53 1.93
N GLN A 247 -15.72 11.52 1.06
CA GLN A 247 -15.40 11.66 -0.37
C GLN A 247 -14.07 12.39 -0.64
N LEU A 248 -13.14 12.38 0.32
CA LEU A 248 -11.85 13.06 0.22
C LEU A 248 -10.82 12.18 -0.51
N ARG A 249 -11.12 11.68 -1.70
CA ARG A 249 -10.27 10.68 -2.38
C ARG A 249 -8.81 11.13 -2.57
N SER A 250 -8.60 12.44 -2.74
CA SER A 250 -7.28 12.99 -3.03
C SER A 250 -6.31 12.88 -1.84
N ILE A 251 -6.81 12.86 -0.61
CA ILE A 251 -5.96 12.76 0.58
C ILE A 251 -5.27 11.41 0.70
N ALA A 252 -5.79 10.35 0.07
CA ALA A 252 -5.18 9.03 0.11
C ALA A 252 -3.78 8.99 -0.54
N ASN A 253 -3.47 9.93 -1.45
CA ASN A 253 -2.16 10.00 -2.07
C ASN A 253 -1.03 10.30 -1.07
N TYR A 254 -1.33 10.95 0.06
CA TYR A 254 -0.34 11.25 1.10
C TYR A 254 0.17 10.01 1.84
N VAL A 255 -0.61 8.92 1.87
CA VAL A 255 -0.13 7.62 2.39
C VAL A 255 0.31 6.67 1.27
N TYR A 256 -0.38 6.66 0.13
CA TYR A 256 -0.10 5.72 -0.94
C TYR A 256 1.23 6.00 -1.64
N LEU A 257 1.68 7.27 -1.67
CA LEU A 257 2.96 7.63 -2.25
C LEU A 257 4.14 7.15 -1.38
N PRO A 258 4.19 7.44 -0.06
CA PRO A 258 5.16 6.81 0.84
C PRO A 258 5.08 5.29 0.83
N ARG A 259 3.88 4.69 0.84
CA ARG A 259 3.73 3.23 0.73
C ARG A 259 4.40 2.68 -0.52
N THR A 260 4.22 3.33 -1.66
CA THR A 260 4.86 2.91 -2.93
C THR A 260 6.38 2.93 -2.79
N TYR A 261 6.93 3.95 -2.15
CA TYR A 261 8.36 4.03 -1.86
C TYR A 261 8.83 2.93 -0.89
N TYR A 262 8.22 2.83 0.29
CA TYR A 262 8.65 1.89 1.33
C TYR A 262 8.45 0.43 0.90
N SER A 263 7.45 0.12 0.07
CA SER A 263 7.31 -1.21 -0.54
C SER A 263 8.56 -1.60 -1.33
N ASP A 264 9.10 -0.68 -2.14
CA ASP A 264 10.30 -0.94 -2.95
C ASP A 264 11.55 -1.03 -2.08
N ALA A 265 11.69 -0.17 -1.07
CA ALA A 265 12.81 -0.24 -0.13
C ALA A 265 12.79 -1.53 0.72
N LEU A 266 11.60 -1.99 1.11
CA LEU A 266 11.44 -3.26 1.82
C LEU A 266 11.78 -4.45 0.93
N ASP A 267 11.31 -4.47 -0.32
CA ASP A 267 11.66 -5.53 -1.26
C ASP A 267 13.17 -5.55 -1.54
N TYR A 268 13.78 -4.38 -1.64
CA TYR A 268 15.21 -4.23 -1.85
C TYR A 268 16.05 -4.60 -0.62
N GLY A 269 15.49 -4.47 0.59
CA GLY A 269 16.15 -4.78 1.85
C GLY A 269 17.07 -3.66 2.37
N GLU A 270 17.02 -2.47 1.79
CA GLU A 270 17.70 -1.26 2.29
C GLU A 270 16.90 0.00 1.90
N ASN A 271 17.19 1.09 2.61
CA ASN A 271 16.68 2.42 2.28
C ASN A 271 17.34 2.96 1.00
N ILE A 272 16.68 2.74 -0.14
CA ILE A 272 17.21 3.08 -1.46
C ILE A 272 16.83 4.49 -1.91
N ARG A 273 17.71 5.09 -2.72
CA ARG A 273 17.41 6.33 -3.46
C ARG A 273 16.75 5.99 -4.78
N VAL A 274 15.57 6.57 -5.03
CA VAL A 274 14.78 6.34 -6.24
C VAL A 274 14.62 7.67 -6.99
N PRO A 275 14.80 7.71 -8.33
CA PRO A 275 14.49 8.91 -9.10
C PRO A 275 13.04 9.34 -8.91
N GLU A 276 12.79 10.63 -8.62
CA GLU A 276 11.45 11.16 -8.34
C GLU A 276 10.43 10.76 -9.41
N LYS A 277 10.77 10.94 -10.69
CA LYS A 277 9.91 10.56 -11.83
C LYS A 277 9.52 9.08 -11.83
N HIS A 278 10.40 8.20 -11.35
CA HIS A 278 10.12 6.77 -11.28
C HIS A 278 9.10 6.47 -10.18
N LEU A 279 9.30 7.02 -8.98
CA LEU A 279 8.35 6.88 -7.86
C LEU A 279 6.95 7.37 -8.26
N LEU A 280 6.86 8.57 -8.84
CA LEU A 280 5.58 9.16 -9.24
C LEU A 280 4.88 8.31 -10.32
N ARG A 281 5.62 7.85 -11.33
CA ARG A 281 5.09 6.97 -12.38
C ARG A 281 4.61 5.64 -11.80
N LYS A 282 5.38 5.03 -10.90
CA LYS A 282 5.03 3.76 -10.27
C LYS A 282 3.78 3.90 -9.38
N HIS A 283 3.70 4.97 -8.59
CA HIS A 283 2.51 5.30 -7.80
C HIS A 283 1.28 5.44 -8.69
N PHE A 284 1.39 6.17 -9.80
CA PHE A 284 0.29 6.33 -10.74
C PHE A 284 -0.15 4.99 -11.34
N LEU A 285 0.78 4.15 -11.82
CA LEU A 285 0.46 2.83 -12.37
C LEU A 285 -0.19 1.89 -11.34
N ASN A 286 0.23 1.99 -10.08
CA ASN A 286 -0.27 1.13 -9.00
C ASN A 286 -1.64 1.54 -8.46
N ASN A 287 -2.05 2.80 -8.62
CA ASN A 287 -3.21 3.37 -7.91
C ASN A 287 -4.23 4.07 -8.82
N SER A 288 -3.87 4.45 -10.05
CA SER A 288 -4.77 5.13 -10.98
C SER A 288 -5.28 4.15 -12.04
N ARG A 289 -6.60 3.94 -12.10
CA ARG A 289 -7.28 3.22 -13.19
C ARG A 289 -7.40 4.13 -14.42
N GLY A 290 -6.31 4.41 -15.13
CA GLY A 290 -6.41 5.28 -16.31
C GLY A 290 -5.12 5.54 -17.07
N THR A 291 -5.27 5.98 -18.31
CA THR A 291 -4.21 6.47 -19.20
C THR A 291 -3.45 7.64 -18.57
N TYR A 292 -2.13 7.64 -18.73
CA TYR A 292 -1.21 8.65 -18.21
C TYR A 292 -1.61 10.06 -18.68
N GLN A 293 -2.09 10.92 -17.78
CA GLN A 293 -2.30 12.34 -18.05
C GLN A 293 -1.32 13.19 -17.24
N GLU A 294 -0.61 14.08 -17.93
CA GLU A 294 0.44 14.93 -17.37
C GLU A 294 -0.06 15.83 -16.22
N LYS A 295 -1.33 16.28 -16.26
CA LYS A 295 -1.96 17.07 -15.20
C LYS A 295 -1.97 16.37 -13.84
N HIS A 296 -2.07 15.04 -13.80
CA HIS A 296 -2.04 14.28 -12.55
C HIS A 296 -0.63 14.22 -11.94
N MET A 297 0.43 14.36 -12.75
CA MET A 297 1.81 14.35 -12.25
C MET A 297 2.11 15.61 -11.43
N ILE A 298 1.65 16.79 -11.86
CA ILE A 298 1.84 18.04 -11.12
C ILE A 298 1.22 17.96 -9.71
N TYR A 299 0.03 17.37 -9.61
CA TYR A 299 -0.61 17.14 -8.31
C TYR A 299 0.25 16.25 -7.40
N LEU A 300 0.79 15.15 -7.94
CA LEU A 300 1.62 14.22 -7.20
C LEU A 300 2.98 14.81 -6.80
N GLU A 301 3.57 15.68 -7.64
CA GLU A 301 4.78 16.44 -7.32
C GLU A 301 4.56 17.36 -6.10
N ASN A 302 3.40 18.03 -6.04
CA ASN A 302 3.04 18.85 -4.88
C ASN A 302 2.82 18.00 -3.62
N THR A 303 2.11 16.88 -3.73
CA THR A 303 1.96 15.92 -2.63
C THR A 303 3.31 15.43 -2.11
N LEU A 304 4.22 15.06 -3.01
CA LEU A 304 5.58 14.65 -2.66
C LEU A 304 6.35 15.78 -1.95
N SER A 305 6.26 17.00 -2.46
CA SER A 305 6.91 18.17 -1.85
C SER A 305 6.44 18.39 -0.41
N GLU A 306 5.13 18.31 -0.17
CA GLU A 306 4.56 18.43 1.18
C GLU A 306 5.01 17.27 2.11
N LEU A 307 5.05 16.03 1.60
CA LEU A 307 5.55 14.88 2.35
C LEU A 307 7.03 15.03 2.72
N VAL A 308 7.84 15.59 1.82
CA VAL A 308 9.26 15.88 2.08
C VAL A 308 9.41 16.98 3.12
N ASN A 309 8.66 18.08 2.99
CA ASN A 309 8.67 19.18 3.95
C ASN A 309 8.26 18.73 5.37
N ARG A 310 7.45 17.68 5.47
CA ARG A 310 7.00 17.07 6.73
C ARG A 310 7.79 15.84 7.16
N LYS A 311 8.93 15.53 6.51
CA LYS A 311 9.81 14.40 6.82
C LYS A 311 9.09 13.03 6.83
N CYS A 312 8.09 12.85 5.97
CA CYS A 312 7.55 11.52 5.68
C CYS A 312 8.46 10.75 4.70
N LEU A 313 9.05 11.51 3.78
CA LEU A 313 10.05 11.11 2.80
C LEU A 313 11.16 12.16 2.81
N GLU A 314 12.30 11.82 2.24
CA GLU A 314 13.44 12.71 2.06
C GLU A 314 13.74 12.92 0.58
N LYS A 315 14.38 14.05 0.27
CA LYS A 315 14.72 14.43 -1.10
C LYS A 315 16.11 15.05 -1.13
N GLU A 316 16.91 14.61 -2.08
CA GLU A 316 18.23 15.20 -2.37
C GLU A 316 18.36 15.41 -3.88
N GLU A 317 19.25 16.31 -4.28
CA GLU A 317 19.63 16.50 -5.68
C GLU A 317 21.01 15.87 -5.92
N LYS A 318 21.07 14.87 -6.80
CA LYS A 318 22.32 14.20 -7.22
C LYS A 318 22.49 14.30 -8.72
N ASN A 319 23.62 14.86 -9.19
CA ASN A 319 23.94 15.03 -10.61
C ASN A 319 22.78 15.67 -11.41
N LYS A 320 22.20 16.76 -10.88
CA LYS A 320 21.03 17.46 -11.47
C LYS A 320 19.76 16.60 -11.58
N LYS A 321 19.68 15.49 -10.85
CA LYS A 321 18.50 14.63 -10.76
C LYS A 321 17.97 14.64 -9.32
N LYS A 322 16.68 14.89 -9.19
CA LYS A 322 15.96 14.79 -7.92
C LYS A 322 15.71 13.32 -7.59
N VAL A 323 16.17 12.90 -6.42
CA VAL A 323 15.94 11.54 -5.90
C VAL A 323 15.21 11.62 -4.57
N VAL A 324 14.41 10.61 -4.31
CA VAL A 324 13.58 10.46 -3.12
C VAL A 324 14.01 9.21 -2.39
N PHE A 325 14.01 9.27 -1.07
CA PHE A 325 14.28 8.14 -0.19
C PHE A 325 13.46 8.26 1.11
N GLY A 326 13.49 7.23 1.94
CA GLY A 326 12.71 7.16 3.17
C GLY A 326 13.51 7.67 4.35
N GLU A 327 12.81 7.90 5.46
CA GLU A 327 13.46 8.09 6.75
C GLU A 327 13.96 6.72 7.25
N GLU A 328 15.23 6.66 7.64
CA GLU A 328 15.88 5.41 8.06
C GLU A 328 15.17 4.74 9.23
N ASP A 329 14.80 5.52 10.23
CA ASP A 329 14.12 5.04 11.44
C ASP A 329 12.76 4.40 11.13
N LEU A 330 11.98 5.00 10.22
CA LEU A 330 10.70 4.43 9.77
C LEU A 330 10.93 3.17 8.93
N TRP A 331 11.90 3.19 8.02
CA TRP A 331 12.25 2.01 7.21
C TRP A 331 12.64 0.82 8.10
N GLN A 332 13.49 1.03 9.11
CA GLN A 332 13.93 -0.05 10.01
C GLN A 332 12.77 -0.66 10.80
N ARG A 333 11.86 0.19 11.31
CA ARG A 333 10.65 -0.30 12.01
C ARG A 333 9.71 -1.04 11.08
N LEU A 334 9.54 -0.57 9.85
CA LEU A 334 8.78 -1.26 8.81
C LEU A 334 9.40 -2.60 8.43
N TYR A 335 10.72 -2.67 8.31
CA TYR A 335 11.44 -3.90 8.00
C TYR A 335 11.22 -4.93 9.11
N ASN A 336 11.35 -4.53 10.37
CA ASN A 336 11.09 -5.39 11.53
C ASN A 336 9.62 -5.84 11.60
N HIS A 337 8.66 -4.93 11.35
CA HIS A 337 7.23 -5.25 11.30
C HIS A 337 6.91 -6.24 10.18
N ARG A 338 7.52 -6.03 9.00
CA ARG A 338 7.43 -6.95 7.87
C ARG A 338 7.89 -8.35 8.26
N GLU A 339 9.04 -8.51 8.90
CA GLU A 339 9.52 -9.84 9.33
C GLU A 339 8.56 -10.53 10.32
N GLN A 340 7.89 -9.76 11.19
CA GLN A 340 6.92 -10.28 12.16
C GLN A 340 5.58 -10.69 11.52
N VAL A 341 5.10 -9.93 10.53
CA VAL A 341 3.80 -10.16 9.88
C VAL A 341 3.91 -11.06 8.65
N LEU A 342 5.06 -11.05 7.97
CA LEU A 342 5.27 -11.67 6.66
C LEU A 342 6.07 -12.97 6.67
N GLY A 343 5.94 -13.81 7.70
CA GLY A 343 6.23 -15.26 7.55
C GLY A 343 5.50 -15.91 6.34
N GLN A 344 4.58 -15.18 5.71
CA GLN A 344 3.81 -15.53 4.52
C GLN A 344 4.30 -14.93 3.18
N VAL A 345 5.27 -14.01 3.16
CA VAL A 345 5.80 -13.37 1.93
C VAL A 345 7.31 -13.49 1.85
N GLU A 346 7.76 -14.42 1.00
CA GLU A 346 9.18 -14.56 0.67
C GLU A 346 9.54 -13.61 -0.45
N VAL A 347 10.60 -12.83 -0.25
CA VAL A 347 11.21 -11.99 -1.28
C VAL A 347 12.58 -12.55 -1.63
N ALA A 348 12.78 -12.83 -2.92
CA ALA A 348 14.07 -13.26 -3.46
C ALA A 348 14.47 -12.35 -4.63
N GLU A 349 15.73 -11.92 -4.65
CA GLU A 349 16.33 -11.27 -5.82
C GLU A 349 16.51 -12.31 -6.93
N VAL A 350 16.01 -12.01 -8.12
CA VAL A 350 15.98 -12.96 -9.24
C VAL A 350 17.06 -12.66 -10.27
N ILE A 351 17.38 -11.37 -10.50
CA ILE A 351 18.31 -10.92 -11.55
C ILE A 351 18.97 -9.59 -11.12
N SER A 352 20.30 -9.50 -11.27
CA SER A 352 21.14 -8.31 -11.00
C SER A 352 21.77 -7.71 -12.25
#